data_AF-Q6YRJ0-F1
#
_entry.id   AF-Q6YRJ0-F1
#
_cell.length_a   1.000
_cell.length_b   1.000
_cell.length_c   1.000
_cell.angle_alpha   90.00
_cell.angle_beta   90.00
_cell.angle_gamma   90.00
#
_symmetry.space_group_name_H-M   'P 1'
#
loop_
_entity.id
_entity.type
_entity.pdbx_description
1 polymer ?
#
loop_
_entity_poly.entity_id
_entity_poly.type
_entity_poly.pdbx_seq_one_letter_code
_entity_poly.pdbx_strand_id
1 'polypeptide(L)'
;MLDLGHQSGFKTLNLEGYAGHMEYGEQKEWVGMIGHSDVVPTGTGWTYPPYEALIVDDKIYGRVSQDNKGPVIASYFALKILKELNLPLSKRIKFILGVDEETGFRCMKHYFTKLPEMPVSGFVPDSHFPAVYCEKGFAFFNFEGEVSDNKIVSIQSGQASNVVPNLAEALLVYDPVYKTLFDEYMQKSDMKASLKKYSNLWKLTVYGKSTHGSTPEKGKNALYDLMKMLKVLGIKNNLVNFYDKYLVDSLDGKKLGIDHYDE
;
A
#
# COMPACT_ATOMS: atom_id res chain seq x y z
N MET A 1 -10.23 15.07 12.63
CA MET A 1 -11.22 15.25 11.55
C MET A 1 -12.63 15.44 12.09
N LEU A 2 -13.17 14.53 12.91
CA LEU A 2 -14.51 14.72 13.50
C LEU A 2 -14.60 16.03 14.29
N ASP A 3 -13.57 16.39 15.05
CA ASP A 3 -13.54 17.68 15.76
C ASP A 3 -13.64 18.89 14.82
N LEU A 4 -12.98 18.85 13.64
CA LEU A 4 -13.11 19.89 12.62
C LEU A 4 -14.55 19.98 12.09
N GLY A 5 -15.19 18.83 11.89
CA GLY A 5 -16.60 18.73 11.52
C GLY A 5 -17.50 19.36 12.58
N HIS A 6 -17.30 18.99 13.84
CA HIS A 6 -18.08 19.50 14.97
C HIS A 6 -17.91 21.02 15.15
N GLN A 7 -16.66 21.52 15.09
CA GLN A 7 -16.35 22.96 15.14
C GLN A 7 -16.97 23.74 13.99
N SER A 8 -17.20 23.09 12.84
CA SER A 8 -17.88 23.68 11.68
C SER A 8 -19.39 23.51 11.73
N GLY A 9 -19.95 23.04 12.85
CA GLY A 9 -21.38 22.89 13.07
C GLY A 9 -22.01 21.71 12.32
N PHE A 10 -21.23 20.71 11.92
CA PHE A 10 -21.78 19.44 11.43
C PHE A 10 -22.15 18.54 12.61
N LYS A 11 -23.17 17.69 12.43
CA LYS A 11 -23.41 16.58 13.36
C LYS A 11 -22.32 15.55 13.14
N THR A 12 -21.70 15.06 14.20
CA THR A 12 -20.57 14.12 14.10
C THR A 12 -20.80 12.89 14.95
N LEU A 13 -20.38 11.74 14.45
CA LEU A 13 -20.42 10.48 15.15
C LEU A 13 -19.04 9.83 15.12
N ASN A 14 -18.55 9.40 16.28
CA ASN A 14 -17.49 8.42 16.39
C ASN A 14 -18.14 7.08 16.73
N LEU A 15 -17.95 6.10 15.85
CA LEU A 15 -18.48 4.75 16.02
C LEU A 15 -17.37 3.83 16.54
N GLU A 16 -17.24 3.79 17.86
CA GLU A 16 -16.38 2.85 18.59
C GLU A 16 -14.88 2.90 18.17
N GLY A 17 -14.44 4.00 17.55
CA GLY A 17 -13.10 4.13 16.98
C GLY A 17 -12.86 3.37 15.67
N TYR A 18 -13.84 2.63 15.15
CA TYR A 18 -13.74 1.92 13.86
C TYR A 18 -13.97 2.83 12.67
N ALA A 19 -14.87 3.80 12.81
CA ALA A 19 -15.16 4.77 11.78
C ALA A 19 -15.83 5.98 12.43
N GLY A 20 -15.91 7.08 11.71
CA GLY A 20 -16.77 8.18 12.09
C GLY A 20 -17.38 8.84 10.88
N HIS A 21 -18.39 9.68 11.10
CA HIS A 21 -18.90 10.53 10.03
C HIS A 21 -19.21 11.93 10.53
N MET A 22 -19.28 12.85 9.57
CA MET A 22 -19.94 14.13 9.72
C MET A 22 -21.15 14.21 8.78
N GLU A 23 -22.22 14.83 9.23
CA GLU A 23 -23.51 14.87 8.53
C GLU A 23 -24.01 16.30 8.30
N TYR A 24 -24.56 16.54 7.11
CA TYR A 24 -25.16 17.82 6.70
C TYR A 24 -26.51 17.60 6.03
N GLY A 25 -27.55 18.25 6.56
CA GLY A 25 -28.92 18.12 6.09
C GLY A 25 -29.77 17.20 6.98
N GLU A 26 -31.07 17.16 6.72
CA GLU A 26 -32.08 16.41 7.50
C GLU A 26 -33.00 15.57 6.60
N GLN A 27 -32.74 15.54 5.28
CA GLN A 27 -33.54 14.81 4.29
C GLN A 27 -33.47 13.30 4.56
N LYS A 28 -34.55 12.57 4.30
CA LYS A 28 -34.62 11.11 4.56
C LYS A 28 -33.56 10.30 3.81
N GLU A 29 -33.31 10.63 2.55
CA GLU A 29 -32.27 9.99 1.74
C GLU A 29 -30.93 10.69 1.91
N TRP A 30 -29.83 9.94 1.77
CA TRP A 30 -28.49 10.48 1.92
C TRP A 30 -27.50 10.02 0.85
N VAL A 31 -26.55 10.90 0.52
CA VAL A 31 -25.41 10.64 -0.35
C VAL A 31 -24.16 10.41 0.49
N GLY A 32 -23.41 9.35 0.18
CA GLY A 32 -22.18 9.01 0.86
C GLY A 32 -20.94 9.61 0.22
N MET A 33 -20.12 10.25 1.04
CA MET A 33 -18.72 10.50 0.74
C MET A 33 -17.93 9.59 1.68
N ILE A 34 -17.01 8.78 1.18
CA ILE A 34 -16.26 7.83 2.02
C ILE A 34 -14.78 8.08 1.77
N GLY A 35 -14.03 8.43 2.80
CA GLY A 35 -12.57 8.46 2.76
C GLY A 35 -11.99 7.66 3.92
N HIS A 36 -10.66 7.62 4.01
CA HIS A 36 -9.98 6.94 5.11
C HIS A 36 -8.83 7.78 5.68
N SER A 37 -8.31 7.34 6.83
CA SER A 37 -7.32 8.13 7.60
C SER A 37 -6.17 7.30 8.16
N ASP A 38 -6.28 5.98 8.07
CA ASP A 38 -5.16 5.05 8.16
C ASP A 38 -4.23 5.20 6.94
N VAL A 39 -3.03 4.63 7.08
CA VAL A 39 -1.91 4.88 6.17
C VAL A 39 -1.03 3.64 6.08
N VAL A 40 -0.42 3.40 4.93
CA VAL A 40 0.69 2.44 4.83
C VAL A 40 1.98 2.95 5.51
N PRO A 41 2.86 2.03 5.97
CA PRO A 41 4.17 2.39 6.50
C PRO A 41 4.98 3.31 5.57
N THR A 42 5.79 4.21 6.13
CA THR A 42 6.57 5.18 5.33
C THR A 42 7.62 4.49 4.46
N GLY A 43 8.15 3.35 4.90
CA GLY A 43 9.36 2.78 4.33
C GLY A 43 10.55 3.72 4.50
N THR A 44 11.53 3.60 3.60
CA THR A 44 12.81 4.31 3.64
C THR A 44 13.00 5.19 2.39
N GLY A 45 13.97 6.10 2.42
CA GLY A 45 14.36 6.90 1.24
C GLY A 45 13.61 8.22 1.04
N TRP A 46 12.92 8.70 2.08
CA TRP A 46 12.26 10.01 2.06
C TRP A 46 13.28 11.15 2.00
N THR A 47 13.07 12.10 1.09
CA THR A 47 13.84 13.36 1.03
C THR A 47 13.37 14.35 2.09
N TYR A 48 12.08 14.35 2.39
CA TYR A 48 11.42 15.20 3.39
C TYR A 48 10.77 14.34 4.47
N PRO A 49 10.70 14.79 5.75
CA PRO A 49 10.07 14.04 6.80
C PRO A 49 8.60 13.66 6.46
N PRO A 50 8.22 12.37 6.54
CA PRO A 50 6.95 11.88 5.99
C PRO A 50 5.70 12.41 6.71
N TYR A 51 5.84 12.93 7.92
CA TYR A 51 4.74 13.37 8.79
C TYR A 51 4.74 14.88 9.08
N GLU A 52 5.56 15.67 8.38
CA GLU A 52 5.64 17.13 8.58
C GLU A 52 4.82 17.95 7.58
N ALA A 53 4.32 17.33 6.49
CA ALA A 53 3.52 17.99 5.46
C ALA A 53 4.18 19.26 4.87
N LEU A 54 5.45 19.14 4.47
CA LEU A 54 6.23 20.26 3.94
C LEU A 54 5.73 20.69 2.54
N ILE A 55 5.66 21.99 2.31
CA ILE A 55 5.34 22.56 0.98
C ILE A 55 6.65 22.94 0.30
N VAL A 56 6.93 22.33 -0.86
CA VAL A 56 8.09 22.63 -1.69
C VAL A 56 7.65 22.68 -3.16
N ASP A 57 8.00 23.76 -3.87
CA ASP A 57 7.63 23.98 -5.28
C ASP A 57 6.14 23.72 -5.56
N ASP A 58 5.27 24.34 -4.73
CA ASP A 58 3.81 24.22 -4.78
C ASP A 58 3.26 22.79 -4.59
N LYS A 59 4.07 21.87 -4.05
CA LYS A 59 3.67 20.49 -3.74
C LYS A 59 3.74 20.23 -2.25
N ILE A 60 2.74 19.53 -1.72
CA ILE A 60 2.73 19.06 -0.33
C ILE A 60 3.37 17.67 -0.27
N TYR A 61 4.49 17.57 0.44
CA TYR A 61 5.21 16.34 0.73
C TYR A 61 4.82 15.78 2.09
N GLY A 62 4.23 14.59 2.08
CA GLY A 62 3.93 13.80 3.27
C GLY A 62 3.33 12.45 2.86
N ARG A 63 3.42 11.43 3.72
CA ARG A 63 2.89 10.08 3.43
C ARG A 63 1.43 10.13 2.98
N VAL A 64 0.66 11.06 3.54
CA VAL A 64 -0.79 11.14 3.44
C VAL A 64 -1.31 12.25 2.54
N SER A 65 -0.43 12.93 1.80
CA SER A 65 -0.83 14.10 1.00
C SER A 65 -1.67 13.73 -0.23
N GLN A 66 -1.54 12.50 -0.74
CA GLN A 66 -2.34 11.97 -1.85
C GLN A 66 -3.36 10.95 -1.39
N ASP A 67 -2.94 10.02 -0.53
CA ASP A 67 -3.71 8.84 -0.12
C ASP A 67 -3.79 8.79 1.42
N ASN A 68 -4.94 9.06 2.05
CA ASN A 68 -6.12 9.75 1.50
C ASN A 68 -6.44 11.06 2.23
N LYS A 69 -5.54 11.58 3.07
CA LYS A 69 -5.83 12.77 3.88
C LYS A 69 -5.96 14.05 3.05
N GLY A 70 -5.19 14.20 1.98
CA GLY A 70 -5.32 15.33 1.05
C GLY A 70 -6.73 15.40 0.44
N PRO A 71 -7.18 14.36 -0.27
CA PRO A 71 -8.54 14.30 -0.81
C PRO A 71 -9.65 14.36 0.25
N VAL A 72 -9.45 13.79 1.44
CA VAL A 72 -10.38 13.94 2.57
C VAL A 72 -10.56 15.40 2.97
N ILE A 73 -9.46 16.17 3.04
CA ILE A 73 -9.53 17.60 3.36
C ILE A 73 -10.20 18.38 2.24
N ALA A 74 -9.90 18.09 0.98
CA ALA A 74 -10.58 18.72 -0.16
C ALA A 74 -12.11 18.47 -0.12
N SER A 75 -12.50 17.24 0.19
CA SER A 75 -13.89 16.82 0.33
C SER A 75 -14.59 17.51 1.51
N TYR A 76 -13.90 17.63 2.65
CA TYR A 76 -14.40 18.39 3.80
C TYR A 76 -14.63 19.87 3.46
N PHE A 77 -13.70 20.52 2.76
CA PHE A 77 -13.89 21.92 2.35
C PHE A 77 -15.04 22.09 1.36
N ALA A 78 -15.24 21.15 0.42
CA ALA A 78 -16.41 21.16 -0.45
C ALA A 78 -17.72 21.11 0.37
N LEU A 79 -17.81 20.20 1.34
CA LEU A 79 -18.97 20.10 2.23
C LEU A 79 -19.18 21.37 3.07
N LYS A 80 -18.08 21.97 3.57
CA LYS A 80 -18.10 23.23 4.31
C LYS A 80 -18.61 24.39 3.47
N ILE A 81 -18.16 24.52 2.22
CA ILE A 81 -18.64 25.55 1.29
C ILE A 81 -20.15 25.40 1.04
N LEU A 82 -20.65 24.17 0.83
CA LEU A 82 -22.08 23.92 0.66
C LEU A 82 -22.89 24.40 1.89
N LYS A 83 -22.38 24.14 3.09
CA LYS A 83 -23.00 24.57 4.35
C LYS A 83 -23.00 26.08 4.51
N GLU A 84 -21.86 26.74 4.27
CA GLU A 84 -21.70 28.19 4.44
C GLU A 84 -22.53 28.99 3.42
N LEU A 85 -22.67 28.48 2.20
CA LEU A 85 -23.54 29.05 1.17
C LEU A 85 -25.04 28.76 1.42
N ASN A 86 -25.35 27.92 2.41
CA ASN A 86 -26.71 27.47 2.75
C ASN A 86 -27.50 27.00 1.52
N LEU A 87 -26.86 26.20 0.66
CA LEU A 87 -27.47 25.72 -0.57
C LEU A 87 -28.58 24.69 -0.25
N PRO A 88 -29.70 24.69 -1.00
CA PRO A 88 -30.75 23.71 -0.81
C PRO A 88 -30.22 22.31 -1.17
N LEU A 89 -30.41 21.36 -0.24
CA LEU A 89 -30.05 19.97 -0.44
C LEU A 89 -31.28 19.13 -0.81
N SER A 90 -31.18 18.36 -1.89
CA SER A 90 -32.18 17.34 -2.24
C SER A 90 -32.05 16.08 -1.37
N LYS A 91 -30.85 15.82 -0.84
CA LYS A 91 -30.47 14.68 0.00
C LYS A 91 -29.48 15.15 1.04
N ARG A 92 -29.51 14.56 2.23
CA ARG A 92 -28.49 14.86 3.25
C ARG A 92 -27.17 14.19 2.85
N ILE A 93 -26.05 14.69 3.37
CA ILE A 93 -24.73 14.18 3.04
C ILE A 93 -24.13 13.58 4.31
N LYS A 94 -23.63 12.35 4.24
CA LYS A 94 -22.76 11.79 5.28
C LYS A 94 -21.36 11.60 4.70
N PHE A 95 -20.40 12.27 5.29
CA PHE A 95 -18.99 12.07 4.99
C PHE A 95 -18.37 11.15 6.04
N ILE A 96 -18.14 9.90 5.65
CA ILE A 96 -17.64 8.80 6.45
C ILE A 96 -16.11 8.74 6.33
N LEU A 97 -15.44 8.49 7.45
CA LEU A 97 -14.00 8.30 7.56
C LEU A 97 -13.71 6.93 8.19
N GLY A 98 -13.08 6.05 7.43
CA GLY A 98 -12.51 4.79 7.90
C GLY A 98 -11.11 4.95 8.51
N VAL A 99 -10.69 3.93 9.26
CA VAL A 99 -9.34 3.84 9.86
C VAL A 99 -8.69 2.47 9.58
N ASP A 100 -9.15 1.76 8.55
CA ASP A 100 -8.69 0.40 8.23
C ASP A 100 -8.90 0.02 6.74
N GLU A 101 -8.89 1.01 5.85
CA GLU A 101 -9.04 0.81 4.40
C GLU A 101 -7.84 0.04 3.84
N GLU A 102 -6.63 0.45 4.21
CA GLU A 102 -5.34 0.03 3.63
C GLU A 102 -4.96 -1.43 3.96
N THR A 103 -5.82 -2.13 4.70
CA THR A 103 -5.60 -3.54 5.08
C THR A 103 -6.78 -4.44 4.83
N GLY A 104 -7.99 -4.10 5.29
CA GLY A 104 -9.08 -5.08 5.32
C GLY A 104 -10.49 -4.56 5.50
N PHE A 105 -10.70 -3.25 5.48
CA PHE A 105 -12.01 -2.59 5.54
C PHE A 105 -12.87 -2.99 6.74
N ARG A 106 -12.27 -3.43 7.86
CA ARG A 106 -13.03 -3.83 9.06
C ARG A 106 -13.82 -2.63 9.61
N CYS A 107 -13.29 -1.43 9.42
CA CYS A 107 -13.95 -0.16 9.71
C CYS A 107 -15.32 -0.03 9.03
N MET A 108 -15.40 -0.23 7.71
CA MET A 108 -16.63 -0.05 6.95
C MET A 108 -17.62 -1.19 7.19
N LYS A 109 -17.11 -2.42 7.31
CA LYS A 109 -17.94 -3.56 7.71
C LYS A 109 -18.60 -3.31 9.06
N HIS A 110 -17.84 -2.84 10.05
CA HIS A 110 -18.37 -2.49 11.36
C HIS A 110 -19.40 -1.36 11.26
N TYR A 111 -19.07 -0.30 10.51
CA TYR A 111 -19.94 0.86 10.31
C TYR A 111 -21.32 0.49 9.77
N PHE A 112 -21.40 -0.22 8.65
CA PHE A 112 -22.68 -0.60 8.04
C PHE A 112 -23.41 -1.73 8.79
N THR A 113 -22.71 -2.49 9.63
CA THR A 113 -23.36 -3.46 10.54
C THR A 113 -24.11 -2.74 11.67
N LYS A 114 -23.51 -1.70 12.25
CA LYS A 114 -24.11 -0.93 13.35
C LYS A 114 -25.13 0.11 12.86
N LEU A 115 -24.89 0.67 11.68
CA LEU A 115 -25.71 1.69 11.03
C LEU A 115 -26.15 1.16 9.65
N PRO A 116 -27.20 0.33 9.58
CA PRO A 116 -27.59 -0.38 8.37
C PRO A 116 -28.26 0.49 7.30
N GLU A 117 -28.48 1.77 7.58
CA GLU A 117 -28.99 2.71 6.58
C GLU A 117 -27.93 2.94 5.49
N MET A 118 -28.22 2.49 4.28
CA MET A 118 -27.33 2.62 3.12
C MET A 118 -27.53 3.96 2.38
N PRO A 119 -26.47 4.52 1.75
CA PRO A 119 -26.62 5.69 0.91
C PRO A 119 -27.35 5.32 -0.38
N VAL A 120 -28.13 6.26 -0.93
CA VAL A 120 -28.78 6.05 -2.24
C VAL A 120 -27.80 6.25 -3.41
N SER A 121 -26.69 6.93 -3.16
CA SER A 121 -25.53 7.04 -4.04
C SER A 121 -24.32 7.50 -3.24
N GLY A 122 -23.12 7.33 -3.77
CA GLY A 122 -21.92 7.85 -3.12
C GLY A 122 -20.68 7.79 -3.99
N PHE A 123 -19.60 8.36 -3.48
CA PHE A 123 -18.28 8.30 -4.10
C PHE A 123 -17.17 8.24 -3.05
N VAL A 124 -16.04 7.71 -3.48
CA VAL A 124 -14.80 7.63 -2.69
C VAL A 124 -13.80 8.59 -3.34
N PRO A 125 -13.39 9.69 -2.69
CA PRO A 125 -12.43 10.63 -3.24
C PRO A 125 -11.00 10.09 -3.03
N ASP A 126 -10.73 8.87 -3.49
CA ASP A 126 -9.49 8.15 -3.21
C ASP A 126 -8.88 7.50 -4.46
N SER A 127 -9.13 8.15 -5.60
CA SER A 127 -8.61 7.72 -6.88
C SER A 127 -8.31 8.91 -7.77
N HIS A 128 -7.89 8.63 -9.00
CA HIS A 128 -7.56 9.67 -9.96
C HIS A 128 -8.80 10.22 -10.68
N PHE A 129 -8.63 11.35 -11.35
CA PHE A 129 -9.61 11.88 -12.31
C PHE A 129 -9.22 11.51 -13.75
N PRO A 130 -10.20 11.25 -14.65
CA PRO A 130 -11.65 11.32 -14.46
C PRO A 130 -12.20 10.18 -13.58
N ALA A 131 -13.49 10.26 -13.24
CA ALA A 131 -14.14 9.37 -12.28
C ALA A 131 -13.90 7.87 -12.59
N VAL A 132 -13.39 7.16 -11.58
CA VAL A 132 -13.31 5.70 -11.59
C VAL A 132 -14.66 5.15 -11.17
N TYR A 133 -15.34 4.48 -12.12
CA TYR A 133 -16.68 3.92 -11.91
C TYR A 133 -16.66 2.41 -11.64
N CYS A 134 -15.49 1.78 -11.76
CA CYS A 134 -15.28 0.36 -11.53
C CYS A 134 -13.83 0.11 -11.07
N GLU A 135 -13.63 -0.85 -10.17
CA GLU A 135 -12.33 -1.33 -9.73
C GLU A 135 -12.17 -2.81 -10.06
N LYS A 136 -10.94 -3.24 -10.28
CA LYS A 136 -10.64 -4.67 -10.46
C LYS A 136 -10.86 -5.41 -9.14
N GLY A 137 -11.31 -6.67 -9.22
CA GLY A 137 -11.26 -7.56 -8.07
C GLY A 137 -9.81 -7.79 -7.60
N PHE A 138 -9.63 -7.97 -6.29
CA PHE A 138 -8.33 -8.30 -5.70
C PHE A 138 -8.45 -9.53 -4.78
N ALA A 139 -7.36 -10.28 -4.66
CA ALA A 139 -7.26 -11.44 -3.78
C ALA A 139 -5.86 -11.51 -3.17
N PHE A 140 -5.78 -12.00 -1.93
CA PHE A 140 -4.52 -12.25 -1.24
C PHE A 140 -4.30 -13.74 -1.08
N PHE A 141 -3.09 -14.21 -1.40
CA PHE A 141 -2.66 -15.60 -1.24
C PHE A 141 -1.43 -15.65 -0.34
N ASN A 142 -1.45 -16.56 0.64
CA ASN A 142 -0.28 -16.90 1.45
C ASN A 142 0.27 -18.24 1.00
N PHE A 143 1.55 -18.27 0.66
CA PHE A 143 2.27 -19.49 0.32
C PHE A 143 3.15 -19.87 1.51
N GLU A 144 2.87 -21.04 2.09
CA GLU A 144 3.64 -21.60 3.20
C GLU A 144 4.23 -22.95 2.78
N GLY A 145 5.43 -23.24 3.25
CA GLY A 145 6.11 -24.50 2.94
C GLY A 145 7.40 -24.65 3.70
N GLU A 146 7.89 -25.89 3.76
CA GLU A 146 9.16 -26.23 4.38
C GLU A 146 10.29 -26.16 3.36
N VAL A 147 11.37 -25.48 3.73
CA VAL A 147 12.57 -25.33 2.90
C VAL A 147 13.74 -25.94 3.66
N SER A 148 14.18 -27.12 3.23
CA SER A 148 15.46 -27.67 3.68
C SER A 148 16.58 -26.93 2.98
N ASP A 149 17.26 -26.05 3.69
CA ASP A 149 18.39 -25.31 3.16
C ASP A 149 19.44 -25.08 4.26
N ASN A 150 20.72 -25.27 3.92
CA ASN A 150 21.86 -25.08 4.82
C ASN A 150 22.72 -23.85 4.46
N LYS A 151 22.25 -23.03 3.53
CA LYS A 151 22.95 -21.86 2.97
C LYS A 151 22.25 -20.54 3.31
N ILE A 152 20.94 -20.53 3.50
CA ILE A 152 20.06 -19.41 3.80
C ILE A 152 19.59 -19.57 5.24
N VAL A 153 19.97 -18.63 6.09
CA VAL A 153 19.51 -18.55 7.48
C VAL A 153 18.18 -17.82 7.57
N SER A 154 18.02 -16.73 6.81
CA SER A 154 16.77 -15.98 6.75
C SER A 154 16.68 -15.13 5.49
N ILE A 155 15.44 -14.83 5.09
CA ILE A 155 15.10 -13.81 4.09
C ILE A 155 13.99 -12.94 4.67
N GLN A 156 14.13 -11.62 4.53
CA GLN A 156 13.09 -10.66 4.90
C GLN A 156 12.92 -9.60 3.79
N SER A 157 11.68 -9.35 3.39
CA SER A 157 11.34 -8.36 2.36
C SER A 157 9.87 -7.96 2.47
N GLY A 158 9.57 -6.69 2.16
CA GLY A 158 8.21 -6.15 2.18
C GLY A 158 7.74 -5.69 3.56
N GLN A 159 6.75 -4.80 3.57
CA GLN A 159 6.16 -4.19 4.76
C GLN A 159 4.62 -4.13 4.71
N ALA A 160 4.04 -4.16 3.51
CA ALA A 160 2.60 -4.19 3.26
C ALA A 160 2.33 -5.00 1.98
N SER A 161 1.17 -5.64 1.89
CA SER A 161 0.79 -6.50 0.76
C SER A 161 0.49 -5.71 -0.52
N ASN A 162 0.03 -4.46 -0.38
CA ASN A 162 -0.28 -3.54 -1.47
C ASN A 162 0.91 -2.65 -1.90
N VAL A 163 2.14 -2.95 -1.46
CA VAL A 163 3.33 -2.15 -1.80
C VAL A 163 4.45 -3.04 -2.35
N VAL A 164 5.00 -2.65 -3.51
CA VAL A 164 6.17 -3.33 -4.08
C VAL A 164 7.38 -3.15 -3.14
N PRO A 165 8.02 -4.23 -2.67
CA PRO A 165 9.11 -4.14 -1.72
C PRO A 165 10.35 -3.47 -2.35
N ASN A 166 10.84 -2.42 -1.70
CA ASN A 166 12.06 -1.69 -2.12
C ASN A 166 13.34 -2.18 -1.43
N LEU A 167 13.24 -3.11 -0.47
CA LEU A 167 14.37 -3.67 0.27
C LEU A 167 14.12 -5.15 0.51
N ALA A 168 15.13 -5.95 0.23
CA ALA A 168 15.16 -7.36 0.58
C ALA A 168 16.51 -7.70 1.19
N GLU A 169 16.52 -8.43 2.31
CA GLU A 169 17.72 -8.83 3.02
C GLU A 169 17.74 -10.34 3.20
N ALA A 170 18.89 -10.96 2.96
CA ALA A 170 19.14 -12.36 3.26
C ALA A 170 20.37 -12.51 4.16
N LEU A 171 20.25 -13.36 5.17
CA LEU A 171 21.40 -13.87 5.92
C LEU A 171 21.78 -15.23 5.35
N LEU A 172 23.02 -15.35 4.90
CA LEU A 172 23.55 -16.55 4.27
C LEU A 172 24.68 -17.12 5.13
N VAL A 173 24.81 -18.44 5.17
CA VAL A 173 25.98 -19.11 5.75
C VAL A 173 27.22 -18.72 4.95
N TYR A 174 28.33 -18.44 5.64
CA TYR A 174 29.56 -17.99 5.01
C TYR A 174 30.09 -19.03 4.01
N ASP A 175 30.22 -18.61 2.76
CA ASP A 175 30.99 -19.27 1.72
C ASP A 175 31.90 -18.21 1.06
N PRO A 176 33.23 -18.40 1.01
CA PRO A 176 34.13 -17.44 0.38
C PRO A 176 33.85 -17.26 -1.12
N VAL A 177 33.30 -18.27 -1.80
CA VAL A 177 33.00 -18.23 -3.25
C VAL A 177 31.93 -17.18 -3.58
N TYR A 178 31.01 -16.90 -2.64
CA TYR A 178 29.94 -15.92 -2.86
C TYR A 178 30.46 -14.52 -3.15
N LYS A 179 31.59 -14.12 -2.56
CA LYS A 179 32.16 -12.77 -2.78
C LYS A 179 32.62 -12.61 -4.23
N THR A 180 33.32 -13.59 -4.77
CA THR A 180 33.78 -13.59 -6.17
C THR A 180 32.60 -13.57 -7.14
N LEU A 181 31.62 -14.47 -6.95
CA LEU A 181 30.43 -14.54 -7.81
C LEU A 181 29.60 -13.24 -7.76
N PHE A 182 29.46 -12.66 -6.57
CA PHE A 182 28.79 -11.38 -6.38
C PHE A 182 29.50 -10.26 -7.15
N ASP A 183 30.82 -10.12 -6.98
CA ASP A 183 31.58 -9.03 -7.62
C ASP A 183 31.57 -9.16 -9.15
N GLU A 184 31.72 -10.37 -9.69
CA GLU A 184 31.62 -10.64 -11.13
C GLU A 184 30.23 -10.30 -11.70
N TYR A 185 29.16 -10.54 -10.93
CA TYR A 185 27.81 -10.19 -11.35
C TYR A 185 27.54 -8.69 -11.28
N MET A 186 28.00 -8.03 -10.22
CA MET A 186 27.79 -6.60 -10.02
C MET A 186 28.55 -5.73 -11.04
N GLN A 187 29.65 -6.22 -11.62
CA GLN A 187 30.35 -5.52 -12.72
C GLN A 187 29.52 -5.39 -14.01
N LYS A 188 28.55 -6.29 -14.21
CA LYS A 188 27.73 -6.38 -15.43
C LYS A 188 26.25 -6.11 -15.19
N SER A 189 25.85 -5.80 -13.96
CA SER A 189 24.46 -5.65 -13.55
C SER A 189 24.17 -4.20 -13.12
N ASP A 190 22.95 -3.74 -13.39
CA ASP A 190 22.39 -2.49 -12.87
C ASP A 190 21.74 -2.66 -11.49
N MET A 191 21.77 -3.88 -10.93
CA MET A 191 21.19 -4.18 -9.63
C MET A 191 21.89 -3.37 -8.53
N LYS A 192 21.10 -2.82 -7.60
CA LYS A 192 21.65 -2.16 -6.41
C LYS A 192 21.69 -3.18 -5.29
N ALA A 193 22.86 -3.71 -4.99
CA ALA A 193 23.03 -4.72 -3.95
C ALA A 193 24.34 -4.52 -3.17
N SER A 194 24.39 -5.06 -1.95
CA SER A 194 25.61 -5.12 -1.14
C SER A 194 25.73 -6.46 -0.45
N LEU A 195 26.97 -6.94 -0.30
CA LEU A 195 27.30 -8.18 0.39
C LEU A 195 28.31 -7.86 1.50
N LYS A 196 27.92 -8.03 2.76
CA LYS A 196 28.74 -7.68 3.94
C LYS A 196 28.94 -8.90 4.84
N LYS A 197 30.19 -9.13 5.28
CA LYS A 197 30.52 -10.25 6.17
C LYS A 197 30.18 -9.90 7.61
N TYR A 198 29.50 -10.81 8.31
CA TYR A 198 29.19 -10.73 9.74
C TYR A 198 29.54 -12.06 10.40
N SER A 199 30.73 -12.15 11.01
CA SER A 199 31.22 -13.41 11.60
C SER A 199 31.21 -14.56 10.57
N ASN A 200 30.43 -15.62 10.83
CA ASN A 200 30.23 -16.79 9.96
C ASN A 200 29.04 -16.65 9.01
N LEU A 201 28.54 -15.43 8.79
CA LEU A 201 27.44 -15.13 7.89
C LEU A 201 27.81 -14.06 6.87
N TRP A 202 27.09 -14.08 5.75
CA TRP A 202 26.98 -12.97 4.82
C TRP A 202 25.61 -12.31 4.94
N LYS A 203 25.56 -10.99 5.03
CA LYS A 203 24.35 -10.21 4.84
C LYS A 203 24.32 -9.70 3.41
N LEU A 204 23.40 -10.24 2.63
CA LEU A 204 23.08 -9.78 1.29
C LEU A 204 21.89 -8.82 1.38
N THR A 205 22.08 -7.58 0.94
CA THR A 205 21.02 -6.56 0.89
C THR A 205 20.81 -6.15 -0.56
N VAL A 206 19.56 -6.19 -1.03
CA VAL A 206 19.15 -5.77 -2.38
C VAL A 206 18.16 -4.62 -2.26
N TYR A 207 18.36 -3.60 -3.08
CA TYR A 207 17.56 -2.38 -3.13
C TYR A 207 16.77 -2.30 -4.44
N GLY A 208 15.48 -2.06 -4.30
CA GLY A 208 14.52 -1.89 -5.38
C GLY A 208 13.93 -0.49 -5.42
N LYS A 209 12.71 -0.39 -5.96
CA LYS A 209 11.92 0.85 -6.04
C LYS A 209 10.48 0.55 -5.68
N SER A 210 10.01 1.22 -4.62
CA SER A 210 8.64 1.08 -4.12
C SER A 210 7.64 1.72 -5.09
N THR A 211 6.49 1.09 -5.26
CA THR A 211 5.31 1.63 -5.95
C THR A 211 4.07 0.94 -5.38
N HIS A 212 2.88 1.47 -5.71
CA HIS A 212 1.61 0.84 -5.36
C HIS A 212 1.47 -0.52 -6.08
N GLY A 213 0.90 -1.51 -5.39
CA GLY A 213 0.74 -2.89 -5.87
C GLY A 213 -0.12 -3.03 -7.13
N SER A 214 -0.97 -2.03 -7.44
CA SER A 214 -1.74 -1.98 -8.69
C SER A 214 -0.94 -1.50 -9.91
N THR A 215 0.25 -0.94 -9.71
CA THR A 215 1.15 -0.50 -10.80
C THR A 215 2.58 -1.01 -10.59
N PRO A 216 2.77 -2.33 -10.40
CA PRO A 216 4.05 -2.90 -10.03
C PRO A 216 5.15 -2.68 -11.09
N GLU A 217 4.76 -2.48 -12.35
CA GLU A 217 5.64 -2.19 -13.49
C GLU A 217 6.41 -0.87 -13.36
N LYS A 218 5.93 0.07 -12.52
CA LYS A 218 6.62 1.35 -12.23
C LYS A 218 7.73 1.21 -11.18
N GLY A 219 7.76 0.07 -10.49
CA GLY A 219 8.69 -0.26 -9.41
C GLY A 219 9.83 -1.18 -9.84
N LYS A 220 10.63 -1.62 -8.86
CA LYS A 220 11.64 -2.68 -9.01
C LYS A 220 11.57 -3.53 -7.76
N ASN A 221 11.07 -4.75 -7.86
CA ASN A 221 10.80 -5.62 -6.72
C ASN A 221 12.12 -6.19 -6.16
N ALA A 222 12.51 -5.74 -4.97
CA ALA A 222 13.78 -6.13 -4.35
C ALA A 222 13.85 -7.63 -4.03
N LEU A 223 12.71 -8.29 -3.74
CA LEU A 223 12.67 -9.73 -3.48
C LEU A 223 12.96 -10.53 -4.74
N TYR A 224 12.45 -10.09 -5.89
CA TYR A 224 12.71 -10.77 -7.17
C TYR A 224 14.20 -10.70 -7.53
N ASP A 225 14.80 -9.52 -7.37
CA ASP A 225 16.23 -9.33 -7.60
C ASP A 225 17.09 -10.08 -6.58
N LEU A 226 16.65 -10.19 -5.32
CA LEU A 226 17.28 -11.05 -4.32
C LEU A 226 17.27 -12.52 -4.77
N MET A 227 16.14 -13.05 -5.25
CA MET A 227 16.05 -14.44 -5.73
C MET A 227 16.96 -14.68 -6.94
N LYS A 228 17.08 -13.71 -7.86
CA LYS A 228 18.04 -13.77 -8.97
C LYS A 228 19.48 -13.80 -8.46
N MET A 229 19.83 -12.96 -7.47
CA MET A 229 21.16 -12.95 -6.88
C MET A 229 21.48 -14.26 -6.17
N LEU A 230 20.54 -14.87 -5.44
CA LEU A 230 20.76 -16.18 -4.81
C LEU A 230 21.10 -17.26 -5.84
N LYS A 231 20.45 -17.25 -7.02
CA LYS A 231 20.81 -18.15 -8.14
C LYS A 231 22.23 -17.90 -8.64
N VAL A 232 22.64 -16.64 -8.77
CA VAL A 232 24.01 -16.24 -9.18
C VAL A 232 25.04 -16.77 -8.20
N LEU A 233 24.76 -16.72 -6.90
CA LEU A 233 25.62 -17.27 -5.85
C LEU A 233 25.63 -18.81 -5.81
N GLY A 234 24.93 -19.48 -6.73
CA GLY A 234 24.86 -20.95 -6.78
C GLY A 234 23.97 -21.57 -5.71
N ILE A 235 23.08 -20.78 -5.10
CA ILE A 235 22.10 -21.26 -4.13
C ILE A 235 20.87 -21.76 -4.89
N LYS A 236 20.67 -23.08 -4.87
CA LYS A 236 19.56 -23.76 -5.55
C LYS A 236 18.80 -24.60 -4.54
N ASN A 237 17.66 -24.09 -4.09
CA ASN A 237 16.74 -24.80 -3.19
C ASN A 237 15.30 -24.62 -3.68
N ASN A 238 14.36 -25.30 -3.03
CA ASN A 238 12.96 -25.28 -3.42
C ASN A 238 12.34 -23.87 -3.37
N LEU A 239 12.76 -23.03 -2.42
CA LEU A 239 12.29 -21.65 -2.31
C LEU A 239 12.71 -20.81 -3.53
N VAL A 240 14.01 -20.78 -3.82
CA VAL A 240 14.57 -20.01 -4.95
C VAL A 240 14.00 -20.51 -6.27
N ASN A 241 13.88 -21.83 -6.44
CA ASN A 241 13.28 -22.43 -7.64
C ASN A 241 11.79 -22.11 -7.77
N PHE A 242 11.05 -22.10 -6.67
CA PHE A 242 9.63 -21.71 -6.65
C PHE A 242 9.47 -20.26 -7.11
N TYR A 243 10.22 -19.33 -6.52
CA TYR A 243 10.17 -17.92 -6.92
C TYR A 243 10.53 -17.73 -8.39
N ASP A 244 11.61 -18.36 -8.85
CA ASP A 244 12.05 -18.25 -10.24
C ASP A 244 11.00 -18.77 -11.25
N LYS A 245 10.40 -19.92 -10.93
CA LYS A 245 9.40 -20.56 -11.78
C LYS A 245 8.07 -19.82 -11.80
N TYR A 246 7.62 -19.27 -10.67
CA TYR A 246 6.24 -18.82 -10.50
C TYR A 246 6.08 -17.30 -10.31
N LEU A 247 7.07 -16.57 -9.81
CA LEU A 247 6.88 -15.19 -9.33
C LEU A 247 7.83 -14.17 -9.97
N VAL A 248 9.12 -14.51 -10.07
CA VAL A 248 10.16 -13.58 -10.56
C VAL A 248 9.78 -13.07 -11.95
N ASP A 249 9.73 -11.74 -12.08
CA ASP A 249 9.39 -11.00 -13.31
C ASP A 249 8.00 -11.33 -13.91
N SER A 250 7.09 -11.89 -13.11
CA SER A 250 5.68 -12.11 -13.49
C SER A 250 4.80 -11.16 -12.68
N LEU A 251 4.36 -10.08 -13.31
CA LEU A 251 3.51 -9.05 -12.69
C LEU A 251 2.02 -9.23 -12.97
N ASP A 252 1.67 -10.11 -13.91
CA ASP A 252 0.31 -10.30 -14.42
C ASP A 252 -0.32 -11.63 -13.97
N GLY A 253 0.41 -12.45 -13.20
CA GLY A 253 -0.06 -13.76 -12.74
C GLY A 253 0.08 -14.89 -13.77
N LYS A 254 0.63 -14.66 -14.97
CA LYS A 254 0.78 -15.70 -16.01
C LYS A 254 1.56 -16.91 -15.55
N LYS A 255 2.68 -16.71 -14.84
CA LYS A 255 3.49 -17.82 -14.33
C LYS A 255 2.75 -18.69 -13.30
N LEU A 256 1.76 -18.13 -12.61
CA LEU A 256 0.88 -18.84 -11.68
C LEU A 256 -0.35 -19.46 -12.37
N GLY A 257 -0.62 -19.11 -13.64
CA GLY A 257 -1.81 -19.56 -14.36
C GLY A 257 -3.10 -18.92 -13.83
N ILE A 258 -3.01 -17.71 -13.29
CA ILE A 258 -4.15 -16.97 -12.71
C ILE A 258 -4.44 -15.66 -13.45
N ASP A 259 -3.77 -15.40 -14.57
CA ASP A 259 -4.08 -14.23 -15.38
C ASP A 259 -5.47 -14.37 -16.02
N HIS A 260 -6.29 -13.35 -15.84
CA HIS A 260 -7.66 -13.31 -16.35
C HIS A 260 -7.97 -11.93 -16.90
N TYR A 261 -8.88 -11.88 -17.87
CA TYR A 261 -9.39 -10.66 -18.46
C TYR A 261 -10.92 -10.78 -18.46
N ASP A 262 -11.59 -9.72 -18.02
CA ASP A 262 -13.03 -9.64 -18.16
C ASP A 262 -13.37 -9.54 -19.67
N GLU A 263 -14.41 -10.27 -20.10
CA GLU A 263 -14.97 -10.17 -21.46
C GLU A 263 -15.72 -8.86 -21.69
#